data_AF-A0A8J6Y690-F1
#
_entry.id   AF-A0A8J6Y690-F1
#
_cell.length_a   1.000
_cell.length_b   1.000
_cell.length_c   1.000
_cell.angle_alpha   90.00
_cell.angle_beta   90.00
_cell.angle_gamma   90.00
#
_symmetry.space_group_name_H-M   'P 1'
#
loop_
_entity.id
_entity.type
_entity.pdbx_description
1 polymer ?
#
loop_
_entity_poly.entity_id
_entity_poly.type
_entity_poly.pdbx_seq_one_letter_code
_entity_poly.pdbx_strand_id
1 'polypeptide(L)'
;MNRINFAWIGPALTFAGVVTYFMWFARYPLLRDFPWLNLPLVILGVVLSFLGVRAVFGENRPWSRKLAAGAGLVLAGALATLFIGYVFVLSSMLPDARDETMTMATAPTASLTDAGGAVVDLSDYRGRKAVLVFYRGYW
;
A
#
# COMPACT_ATOMS: atom_id res chain seq x y z
N MET A 1 -20.11 32.31 -1.90
CA MET A 1 -19.22 31.12 -1.91
C MET A 1 -20.03 29.89 -1.52
N ASN A 2 -20.25 28.95 -2.44
CA ASN A 2 -21.19 27.83 -2.28
C ASN A 2 -20.57 26.69 -1.45
N ARG A 3 -21.21 26.37 -0.31
CA ARG A 3 -20.83 25.29 0.64
C ARG A 3 -20.78 23.87 0.05
N ILE A 4 -21.00 23.70 -1.26
CA ILE A 4 -20.87 22.44 -2.00
C ILE A 4 -19.39 22.01 -2.10
N ASN A 5 -18.45 22.97 -2.09
CA ASN A 5 -17.03 22.67 -2.22
C ASN A 5 -16.48 21.86 -1.04
N PHE A 6 -17.04 21.99 0.18
CA PHE A 6 -16.52 21.29 1.36
C PHE A 6 -16.75 19.78 1.34
N ALA A 7 -17.85 19.28 0.74
CA ALA A 7 -18.14 17.85 0.69
C ALA A 7 -17.14 17.07 -0.18
N TRP A 8 -16.49 17.74 -1.13
CA TRP A 8 -15.51 17.15 -2.02
C TRP A 8 -14.06 17.34 -1.58
N ILE A 9 -13.79 18.14 -0.54
CA ILE A 9 -12.44 18.29 0.02
C ILE A 9 -11.94 16.97 0.60
N GLY A 10 -12.78 16.25 1.35
CA GLY A 10 -12.40 14.97 1.95
C GLY A 10 -11.98 13.91 0.92
N PRO A 11 -12.81 13.64 -0.11
CA PRO A 11 -12.46 12.70 -1.18
C PRO A 11 -11.25 13.16 -1.99
N ALA A 12 -11.14 14.45 -2.30
CA ALA A 12 -9.98 15.00 -3.02
C ALA A 12 -8.69 14.86 -2.22
N LEU A 13 -8.73 15.11 -0.91
CA LEU A 13 -7.58 14.94 -0.02
C LEU A 13 -7.17 13.47 0.09
N THR A 14 -8.17 12.58 0.20
CA THR A 14 -7.94 11.12 0.19
C THR A 14 -7.26 10.69 -1.11
N PHE A 15 -7.79 11.12 -2.25
CA PHE A 15 -7.22 10.85 -3.57
C PHE A 15 -5.79 11.38 -3.70
N ALA A 16 -5.53 12.62 -3.28
CA ALA A 16 -4.20 13.20 -3.28
C ALA A 16 -3.22 12.40 -2.41
N GLY A 17 -3.65 11.97 -1.22
CA GLY A 17 -2.85 11.11 -0.33
C GLY A 17 -2.49 9.78 -1.00
N VAL A 18 -3.43 9.15 -1.70
CA VAL A 18 -3.18 7.90 -2.43
C VAL A 18 -2.26 8.11 -3.63
N VAL A 19 -2.53 9.09 -4.49
CA VAL A 19 -1.75 9.32 -5.72
C VAL A 19 -0.32 9.73 -5.42
N THR A 20 -0.12 10.62 -4.44
CA THR A 20 1.23 11.04 -4.03
C THR A 20 2.06 9.88 -3.51
N TYR A 21 1.43 8.90 -2.84
CA TYR A 21 2.12 7.69 -2.42
C TYR A 21 2.71 6.93 -3.62
N PHE A 22 1.88 6.61 -4.61
CA PHE A 22 2.30 5.81 -5.76
C PHE A 22 3.29 6.53 -6.66
N MET A 23 3.15 7.86 -6.84
CA MET A 23 4.02 8.62 -7.72
C MET A 23 5.41 8.89 -7.12
N TRP A 24 5.48 9.14 -5.82
CA TRP A 24 6.70 9.64 -5.16
C TRP A 24 7.18 8.76 -4.02
N PHE A 25 6.32 8.50 -3.03
CA PHE A 25 6.76 7.90 -1.76
C PHE A 25 7.09 6.40 -1.87
N ALA A 26 6.45 5.68 -2.81
CA ALA A 26 6.70 4.25 -3.04
C ALA A 26 8.15 3.93 -3.46
N ARG A 27 8.94 4.93 -3.88
CA ARG A 27 10.35 4.78 -4.25
C ARG A 27 11.29 4.73 -3.03
N TYR A 28 10.85 5.22 -1.88
CA TYR A 28 11.66 5.30 -0.68
C TYR A 28 11.29 4.16 0.28
N PRO A 29 12.21 3.25 0.64
CA PRO A 29 11.90 2.09 1.48
C PRO A 29 11.19 2.45 2.80
N LEU A 30 11.69 3.49 3.49
CA LEU A 30 11.14 3.99 4.75
C LEU A 30 9.68 4.43 4.65
N LEU A 31 9.25 4.93 3.49
CA LEU A 31 7.91 5.46 3.25
C LEU A 31 6.99 4.45 2.55
N ARG A 32 7.58 3.49 1.83
CA ARG A 32 6.86 2.41 1.16
C ARG A 32 6.29 1.41 2.17
N ASP A 33 7.10 0.99 3.13
CA ASP A 33 6.72 -0.11 4.03
C ASP A 33 5.76 0.39 5.12
N PHE A 34 5.88 1.65 5.54
CA PHE A 34 4.93 2.32 6.42
C PHE A 34 4.69 3.77 5.98
N PRO A 35 3.63 4.05 5.20
CA PRO A 35 3.38 5.38 4.62
C PRO A 35 2.81 6.36 5.64
N TRP A 36 3.61 6.69 6.64
CA TRP A 36 3.24 7.56 7.76
C TRP A 36 2.85 8.99 7.36
N LEU A 37 3.21 9.45 6.17
CA LEU A 37 2.74 10.74 5.63
C LEU A 37 1.39 10.62 4.91
N ASN A 38 1.19 9.55 4.14
CA ASN A 38 -0.02 9.36 3.33
C ASN A 38 -1.19 8.83 4.17
N LEU A 39 -0.91 8.01 5.20
CA LEU A 39 -1.93 7.49 6.11
C LEU A 39 -2.72 8.60 6.81
N PRO A 40 -2.08 9.60 7.47
CA PRO A 40 -2.81 10.73 8.04
C PRO A 40 -3.62 11.51 7.01
N LEU A 41 -3.10 11.69 5.78
CA LEU A 41 -3.83 12.39 4.72
C LEU A 41 -5.10 11.64 4.30
N VAL A 42 -5.00 10.32 4.12
CA VAL A 42 -6.12 9.45 3.80
C VAL A 42 -7.15 9.44 4.93
N ILE A 43 -6.70 9.26 6.18
CA ILE A 43 -7.57 9.29 7.37
C ILE A 43 -8.29 10.63 7.49
N LEU A 44 -7.54 11.74 7.36
CA LEU A 44 -8.11 13.09 7.43
C LEU A 44 -9.13 13.32 6.32
N GLY A 45 -8.84 12.84 5.11
CA GLY A 45 -9.78 12.90 3.98
C GLY A 45 -11.08 12.15 4.23
N VAL A 46 -11.01 10.95 4.82
CA VAL A 46 -12.20 10.17 5.22
C VAL A 46 -12.98 10.88 6.33
N VAL A 47 -12.30 11.38 7.36
CA VAL A 47 -12.93 12.13 8.47
C VAL A 47 -13.64 13.38 7.96
N LEU A 48 -13.00 14.16 7.08
CA LEU A 48 -13.61 15.33 6.46
C LEU A 48 -14.83 14.96 5.61
N SER A 49 -14.78 13.84 4.89
CA SER A 49 -15.93 13.34 4.12
C SER A 49 -17.10 12.98 5.04
N PHE A 50 -16.82 12.33 6.17
CA PHE A 50 -17.84 11.97 7.17
C PHE A 50 -18.48 13.21 7.81
N LEU A 51 -17.66 14.20 8.20
CA LEU A 51 -18.16 15.49 8.71
C LEU A 51 -19.00 16.23 7.66
N GLY A 52 -18.60 16.17 6.38
CA GLY A 52 -19.36 16.72 5.26
C GLY A 52 -20.74 16.10 5.12
N VAL A 53 -20.85 14.77 5.22
CA VAL A 53 -22.13 14.05 5.25
C VAL A 53 -22.96 14.48 6.44
N ARG A 54 -22.40 14.44 7.66
CA ARG A 54 -23.11 14.83 8.89
C ARG A 54 -23.67 16.25 8.81
N ALA A 55 -22.89 17.19 8.28
CA ALA A 55 -23.32 18.58 8.10
C ALA A 55 -24.48 18.71 7.10
N VAL A 56 -24.44 18.00 5.96
CA VAL A 56 -25.47 18.09 4.93
C VAL A 56 -26.77 17.39 5.34
N PHE A 57 -26.69 16.31 6.11
CA PHE A 57 -27.86 15.58 6.61
C PHE A 57 -28.58 16.30 7.77
N GLY A 58 -27.86 17.11 8.56
CA GLY A 58 -28.44 17.93 9.63
C GLY A 58 -29.17 19.18 9.14
N GLU A 59 -28.93 19.62 7.91
CA GLU A 59 -29.64 20.74 7.28
C GLU A 59 -30.79 20.23 6.39
N ASN A 60 -31.84 21.04 6.21
CA ASN A 60 -32.97 20.76 5.30
C ASN A 60 -32.58 20.99 3.82
N ARG A 61 -31.45 20.40 3.41
CA ARG A 61 -30.86 20.50 2.07
C ARG A 61 -31.59 19.59 1.08
N PRO A 62 -31.59 19.95 -0.22
CA PRO A 62 -32.16 19.10 -1.26
C PRO A 62 -31.49 17.72 -1.28
N TRP A 63 -32.28 16.70 -1.62
CA TRP A 63 -31.84 15.30 -1.66
C TRP A 63 -30.59 15.07 -2.53
N SER A 64 -30.45 15.80 -3.64
CA SER A 64 -29.28 15.75 -4.51
C SER A 64 -27.96 16.06 -3.78
N ARG A 65 -27.98 16.98 -2.81
CA ARG A 65 -26.78 17.30 -2.00
C ARG A 65 -26.46 16.21 -1.00
N LYS A 66 -27.47 15.54 -0.43
CA LYS A 66 -27.29 14.39 0.46
C LYS A 66 -26.66 13.22 -0.30
N LEU A 67 -27.15 12.95 -1.52
CA LEU A 67 -26.56 11.97 -2.42
C LEU A 67 -25.12 12.30 -2.78
N ALA A 68 -24.82 13.54 -3.18
CA ALA A 68 -23.46 13.95 -3.54
C ALA A 68 -22.48 13.80 -2.36
N ALA A 69 -22.87 14.19 -1.15
CA ALA A 69 -22.05 14.01 0.05
C ALA A 69 -21.85 12.53 0.38
N GLY A 70 -22.91 11.71 0.29
CA GLY A 70 -22.82 10.27 0.48
C GLY A 70 -21.89 9.60 -0.53
N ALA A 71 -22.00 9.97 -1.80
CA ALA A 71 -21.11 9.49 -2.86
C ALA A 71 -19.64 9.85 -2.59
N GLY A 72 -19.38 11.07 -2.11
CA GLY A 72 -18.05 11.50 -1.67
C GLY A 72 -17.50 10.62 -0.55
N LEU A 73 -18.28 10.35 0.49
CA LEU A 73 -17.88 9.47 1.60
C LEU A 73 -17.58 8.04 1.12
N VAL A 74 -18.44 7.48 0.27
CA VAL A 74 -18.22 6.15 -0.31
C VAL A 74 -16.93 6.12 -1.11
N LEU A 75 -16.67 7.14 -1.94
CA LEU A 75 -15.44 7.24 -2.72
C LEU A 75 -14.19 7.34 -1.82
N ALA A 76 -14.22 8.20 -0.79
CA ALA A 76 -13.11 8.32 0.15
C ALA A 76 -12.85 7.00 0.89
N GLY A 77 -13.92 6.33 1.36
CA GLY A 77 -13.82 5.02 2.02
C GLY A 77 -13.27 3.93 1.10
N ALA A 78 -13.71 3.90 -0.16
CA ALA A 78 -13.20 2.96 -1.16
C ALA A 78 -11.72 3.18 -1.45
N LEU A 79 -11.29 4.44 -1.66
CA LEU A 79 -9.89 4.79 -1.86
C LEU A 79 -9.02 4.43 -0.65
N ALA A 80 -9.49 4.72 0.56
CA ALA A 80 -8.79 4.38 1.79
C ALA A 80 -8.66 2.85 1.97
N THR A 81 -9.73 2.10 1.71
CA THR A 81 -9.73 0.63 1.80
C THR A 81 -8.77 0.02 0.79
N LEU A 82 -8.81 0.47 -0.47
CA LEU A 82 -7.89 0.03 -1.52
C LEU A 82 -6.44 0.37 -1.15
N PHE A 83 -6.19 1.57 -0.63
CA PHE A 83 -4.85 1.99 -0.23
C PHE A 83 -4.29 1.12 0.90
N ILE A 84 -5.05 0.95 1.99
CA ILE A 84 -4.64 0.14 3.15
C ILE A 84 -4.50 -1.33 2.74
N GLY A 85 -5.46 -1.88 2.00
CA GLY A 85 -5.40 -3.26 1.52
C GLY A 85 -4.22 -3.50 0.59
N TYR A 86 -3.91 -2.56 -0.30
CA TYR A 86 -2.72 -2.67 -1.15
C TYR A 86 -1.44 -2.64 -0.32
N VAL A 87 -1.26 -1.64 0.54
CA VAL A 87 -0.02 -1.44 1.30
C VAL A 87 0.22 -2.56 2.29
N PHE A 88 -0.78 -2.98 3.07
CA PHE A 88 -0.56 -3.88 4.20
C PHE A 88 -0.93 -5.34 3.95
N VAL A 89 -1.69 -5.63 2.89
CA VAL A 89 -2.13 -7.00 2.59
C VAL A 89 -1.47 -7.47 1.30
N LEU A 90 -1.81 -6.85 0.17
CA LEU A 90 -1.32 -7.30 -1.14
C LEU A 90 0.21 -7.18 -1.26
N SER A 91 0.80 -6.12 -0.71
CA SER A 91 2.26 -5.93 -0.80
C SER A 91 3.08 -6.87 0.09
N SER A 92 2.43 -7.53 1.05
CA SER A 92 3.04 -8.40 2.07
C SER A 92 2.71 -9.88 1.88
N MET A 93 1.87 -10.21 0.90
CA MET A 93 1.60 -11.59 0.51
C MET A 93 2.86 -12.21 -0.12
N LEU A 94 3.60 -12.96 0.68
CA LEU A 94 4.68 -13.83 0.24
C LEU A 94 4.19 -15.28 0.24
N PRO A 95 4.64 -16.12 -0.70
CA PRO A 95 4.42 -17.55 -0.61
C PRO A 95 4.88 -18.07 0.76
N ASP A 96 4.03 -18.88 1.39
CA ASP A 96 4.34 -19.52 2.66
C ASP A 96 5.60 -20.39 2.52
N ALA A 97 6.59 -20.23 3.40
CA ALA A 97 7.84 -21.01 3.39
C ALA A 97 7.69 -22.42 4.00
N ARG A 98 6.46 -22.97 4.01
CA ARG A 98 6.05 -24.05 4.92
C ARG A 98 6.73 -25.39 4.67
N ASP A 99 7.32 -25.61 3.49
CA ASP A 99 7.82 -26.93 3.11
C ASP A 99 9.33 -27.00 2.81
N GLU A 100 10.06 -25.88 2.75
CA GLU A 100 11.37 -25.88 2.07
C GLU A 100 12.61 -25.63 2.94
N THR A 101 12.48 -25.06 4.16
CA THR A 101 13.66 -24.62 4.96
C THR A 101 13.64 -24.90 6.45
N MET A 102 12.57 -25.49 7.03
CA MET A 102 12.52 -25.79 8.46
C MET A 102 13.17 -27.14 8.84
N THR A 103 13.43 -27.99 7.86
CA THR A 103 14.20 -29.22 8.01
C THR A 103 15.66 -28.98 7.66
N MET A 104 16.59 -29.63 8.36
CA MET A 104 18.02 -29.75 7.98
C MET A 104 18.18 -30.63 6.71
N ALA A 105 17.41 -30.31 5.68
CA ALA A 105 17.46 -30.94 4.39
C ALA A 105 18.68 -30.44 3.60
N THR A 106 19.17 -31.26 2.69
CA THR A 106 20.20 -30.83 1.74
C THR A 106 19.66 -29.67 0.90
N ALA A 107 20.39 -28.56 0.84
CA ALA A 107 20.01 -27.44 0.01
C ALA A 107 19.87 -27.89 -1.47
N PRO A 108 18.83 -27.43 -2.19
CA PRO A 108 18.62 -27.80 -3.58
C PRO A 108 19.79 -27.33 -4.45
N THR A 109 20.10 -28.08 -5.50
CA THR A 109 21.05 -27.65 -6.52
C THR A 109 20.44 -26.49 -7.29
N ALA A 110 21.09 -25.33 -7.24
CA ALA A 110 20.67 -24.13 -7.94
C ALA A 110 21.88 -23.46 -8.59
N SER A 111 21.74 -23.08 -9.85
CA SER A 111 22.71 -22.26 -10.56
C SER A 111 22.11 -20.86 -10.74
N LEU A 112 22.81 -19.84 -10.25
CA LEU A 112 22.38 -18.44 -10.26
C LEU A 112 23.38 -17.64 -11.08
N THR A 113 22.90 -16.63 -11.81
CA THR A 113 23.79 -15.69 -12.49
C THR A 113 24.18 -14.58 -11.52
N ASP A 114 25.47 -14.30 -11.40
CA ASP A 114 25.98 -13.19 -10.61
C ASP A 114 25.79 -11.83 -11.32
N ALA A 115 26.19 -10.75 -10.66
CA ALA A 115 26.11 -9.39 -11.22
C ALA A 115 26.99 -9.18 -12.47
N GLY A 116 28.00 -10.02 -12.69
CA GLY A 116 28.90 -9.99 -13.84
C GLY A 116 28.46 -10.86 -15.01
N GLY A 117 27.34 -11.58 -14.88
CA GLY A 117 26.86 -12.52 -15.90
C GLY A 117 27.48 -13.92 -15.81
N ALA A 118 28.33 -14.19 -14.81
CA ALA A 118 28.87 -15.52 -14.59
C ALA A 118 27.84 -16.42 -13.91
N VAL A 119 27.76 -17.67 -14.34
CA VAL A 119 26.92 -18.68 -13.70
C VAL A 119 27.66 -19.21 -12.47
N VAL A 120 27.03 -19.14 -11.31
CA VAL A 120 27.52 -19.61 -10.03
C VAL A 120 26.63 -20.75 -9.56
N ASP A 121 27.20 -21.93 -9.32
CA ASP A 121 26.46 -23.08 -8.82
C ASP A 121 26.59 -23.21 -7.31
N LEU A 122 25.51 -23.55 -6.62
CA LEU A 122 25.54 -23.78 -5.17
C LEU A 122 26.47 -24.94 -4.81
N SER A 123 26.68 -25.90 -5.71
CA SER A 123 27.61 -27.01 -5.52
C SER A 123 29.08 -26.59 -5.44
N ASP A 124 29.46 -25.43 -6.00
CA ASP A 124 30.83 -24.90 -5.93
C ASP A 124 31.25 -24.54 -4.49
N TYR A 125 30.27 -24.36 -3.60
CA TYR A 125 30.48 -24.03 -2.19
C TYR A 125 30.43 -25.27 -1.28
N ARG A 126 30.40 -26.49 -1.83
CA ARG A 126 30.47 -27.72 -1.01
C ARG A 126 31.74 -27.74 -0.15
N GLY A 127 31.57 -28.15 1.11
CA GLY A 127 32.66 -28.15 2.10
C GLY A 127 32.94 -26.77 2.73
N ARG A 128 32.22 -25.72 2.34
CA ARG A 128 32.25 -24.39 2.98
C ARG A 128 30.92 -24.08 3.64
N LYS A 129 30.93 -23.22 4.66
CA LYS A 129 29.70 -22.65 5.23
C LYS A 129 29.24 -21.52 4.31
N ALA A 130 28.03 -21.64 3.77
CA ALA A 130 27.40 -20.64 2.92
C ALA A 130 26.13 -20.10 3.58
N VAL A 131 25.85 -18.81 3.39
CA VAL A 131 24.62 -18.16 3.84
C VAL A 131 23.89 -17.65 2.60
N LEU A 132 22.65 -18.10 2.41
CA LEU A 132 21.78 -17.64 1.32
C LEU A 132 20.87 -16.54 1.86
N VAL A 133 20.95 -15.36 1.24
CA VAL A 133 20.12 -14.20 1.60
C VAL A 133 19.18 -13.92 0.43
N PHE A 134 17.90 -14.23 0.62
CA PHE A 134 16.85 -13.88 -0.34
C PHE A 134 16.33 -12.47 -0.05
N TYR A 135 16.28 -11.63 -1.08
CA TYR A 135 15.74 -10.28 -0.97
C TYR A 135 14.87 -9.96 -2.19
N ARG A 136 13.84 -9.13 -1.98
CA ARG A 136 12.77 -8.83 -2.96
C ARG A 136 13.24 -8.03 -4.19
N GLY A 137 14.34 -7.31 -4.09
CA GLY A 137 14.88 -6.51 -5.19
C GLY A 137 16.08 -5.68 -4.77
N TYR A 138 17.00 -5.48 -5.72
CA TYR A 138 18.12 -4.55 -5.64
C TYR A 138 17.76 -3.34 -6.51
N TRP A 139 17.91 -2.13 -5.96
CA TRP A 139 17.50 -0.87 -6.60
C TRP A 139 18.73 -0.01 -6.85
#